data_AF-A0A239TFU8-F1
#
_entry.id   AF-A0A239TFU8-F1
#
_cell.length_a   1.000
_cell.length_b   1.000
_cell.length_c   1.000
_cell.angle_alpha   90.00
_cell.angle_beta   90.00
_cell.angle_gamma   90.00
#
_symmetry.space_group_name_H-M   'P 1'
#
loop_
_entity.id
_entity.type
_entity.pdbx_description
1 polymer ?
#
loop_
_entity_poly.entity_id
_entity_poly.type
_entity_poly.pdbx_seq_one_letter_code
_entity_poly.pdbx_strand_id
1 'polypeptide(L)'
;MNRIELLDFLLTFLKLTNQEGSTKEEYTNLLKQNDLKKETLLSELNQNYSERKNELYNNFIQNKIAPILKKINSPIEISKLLLLLGMVLISTIITLYLTLGACDFFINRTYTVKYGVPIIATLTFAIISVTFSPWFKSVLNIDKDLLKFIAMSILVSVFIIVNFIYGKRALVERGFWTNIIFTSIFCGIGALIIGYLVRLLAAPFKIFNKDYSSLLEITKQKANEDFNKHFSDETLKNEIGIYEQQNLIIKEHKNVESRLHHLYNNHKKDVNVEYTIMNKYVPVAFQDSSHILLLIDALQNGYAKNWQEAIKWAHEEIKHQETQYNLNQISNSIVNIGNKIINYQENIVKQNEVQLHLLDSIDDSIKQNTQEIIEMQYTIDQNFQTLQSQNNRIISKLNNIELTQIFSLLSKK
;
A
#
# COMPACT_ATOMS: atom_id res chain seq x y z
N MET A 1 16.82 -46.80 38.20
CA MET A 1 15.60 -45.99 38.23
C MET A 1 14.49 -46.85 38.77
N ASN A 2 13.97 -46.50 39.95
CA ASN A 2 12.79 -47.15 40.52
C ASN A 2 11.50 -46.66 39.80
N ARG A 3 10.35 -47.28 40.09
CA ARG A 3 9.05 -46.96 39.48
C ARG A 3 8.73 -45.45 39.52
N ILE A 4 8.91 -44.81 40.67
CA ILE A 4 8.54 -43.41 40.89
C ILE A 4 9.49 -42.49 40.13
N GLU A 5 10.81 -42.72 40.22
CA GLU A 5 11.83 -41.98 39.48
C GLU A 5 11.60 -42.08 37.96
N LEU A 6 11.27 -43.26 37.46
CA LEU A 6 11.05 -43.47 36.03
C LEU A 6 9.77 -42.79 35.54
N LEU A 7 8.69 -42.86 36.33
CA LEU A 7 7.45 -42.17 36.01
C LEU A 7 7.65 -40.65 35.96
N ASP A 8 8.35 -40.09 36.96
CA ASP A 8 8.68 -38.66 37.02
C ASP A 8 9.54 -38.23 35.83
N PHE A 9 10.53 -39.05 35.46
CA PHE A 9 11.35 -38.84 34.26
C PHE A 9 10.52 -38.84 32.97
N LEU A 10 9.67 -39.85 32.75
CA LEU A 10 8.87 -39.93 31.51
C LEU A 10 7.88 -38.78 31.39
N LEU A 11 7.27 -38.35 32.50
CA LEU A 11 6.38 -37.18 32.54
C LEU A 11 7.16 -35.88 32.26
N THR A 12 8.35 -35.74 32.83
CA THR A 12 9.24 -34.59 32.60
C THR A 12 9.71 -34.54 31.15
N PHE A 13 10.11 -35.68 30.59
CA PHE A 13 10.49 -35.82 29.18
C PHE A 13 9.34 -35.41 28.26
N LEU A 14 8.12 -35.93 28.46
CA LEU A 14 6.95 -35.53 27.66
C LEU A 14 6.64 -34.03 27.78
N LYS A 15 6.74 -33.48 28.99
CA LYS A 15 6.52 -32.04 29.21
C LYS A 15 7.54 -31.20 28.46
N LEU A 16 8.82 -31.53 28.58
CA LEU A 16 9.91 -30.77 27.94
C LEU A 16 9.89 -30.88 26.41
N THR A 17 9.64 -32.07 25.87
CA THR A 17 9.56 -32.31 24.42
C THR A 17 8.33 -31.63 23.79
N ASN A 18 7.18 -31.63 24.48
CA ASN A 18 6.02 -30.84 24.05
C ASN A 18 6.29 -29.33 24.11
N GLN A 19 7.03 -28.88 25.13
CA GLN A 19 7.41 -27.48 25.26
C GLN A 19 8.45 -27.05 24.21
N GLU A 20 9.33 -27.94 23.75
CA GLU A 20 10.39 -27.62 22.79
C GLU A 20 9.86 -26.96 21.51
N GLY A 21 8.75 -27.48 20.98
CA GLY A 21 8.08 -26.90 19.81
C GLY A 21 7.63 -25.46 20.05
N SER A 22 6.91 -25.23 21.16
CA SER A 22 6.44 -23.89 21.55
C SER A 22 7.58 -22.93 21.88
N THR A 23 8.62 -23.39 22.59
CA THR A 23 9.77 -22.57 22.99
C THR A 23 10.58 -22.13 21.78
N LYS A 24 10.73 -23.01 20.76
CA LYS A 24 11.40 -22.67 19.50
C LYS A 24 10.63 -21.61 18.71
N GLU A 25 9.32 -21.73 18.65
CA GLU A 25 8.46 -20.74 17.99
C GLU A 25 8.50 -19.39 18.71
N GLU A 26 8.34 -19.40 20.03
CA GLU A 26 8.42 -18.20 20.88
C GLU A 26 9.77 -17.50 20.75
N TYR A 27 10.88 -18.25 20.84
CA TYR A 27 12.23 -17.72 20.64
C TYR A 27 12.39 -17.04 19.27
N THR A 28 11.89 -17.67 18.20
CA THR A 28 11.96 -17.11 16.84
C THR A 28 11.13 -15.82 16.73
N ASN A 29 9.95 -15.79 17.36
CA ASN A 29 9.09 -14.61 17.36
C ASN A 29 9.70 -13.45 18.16
N LEU A 30 10.29 -13.73 19.32
CA LEU A 30 10.95 -12.71 20.15
C LEU A 30 12.19 -12.12 19.47
N LEU A 31 12.97 -12.93 18.73
CA LEU A 31 14.07 -12.42 17.92
C LEU A 31 13.57 -11.47 16.83
N LYS A 32 12.54 -11.85 16.07
CA LYS A 32 11.94 -10.99 15.04
C LYS A 32 11.42 -9.68 15.62
N GLN A 33 10.78 -9.72 16.80
CA GLN A 33 10.32 -8.51 17.49
C GLN A 33 11.48 -7.62 17.93
N ASN A 34 12.58 -8.20 18.42
CA ASN A 34 13.78 -7.47 18.81
C ASN A 34 14.48 -6.82 17.60
N ASP A 35 14.51 -7.51 16.45
CA ASP A 35 15.01 -6.95 15.19
C ASP A 35 14.15 -5.79 14.69
N LEU A 36 12.83 -5.98 14.65
CA LEU A 36 11.89 -4.95 14.24
C LEU A 36 12.02 -3.70 15.14
N LYS A 37 12.09 -3.91 16.47
CA LYS A 37 12.28 -2.82 17.43
C LYS A 37 13.58 -2.04 17.19
N LYS A 38 14.69 -2.74 16.92
CA LYS A 38 15.97 -2.10 16.55
C LYS A 38 15.80 -1.25 15.29
N GLU A 39 15.20 -1.80 14.24
CA GLU A 39 15.00 -1.09 12.97
C GLU A 39 14.11 0.15 13.14
N THR A 40 13.01 0.04 13.87
CA THR A 40 12.12 1.16 14.18
C THR A 40 12.87 2.26 14.93
N LEU A 41 13.59 1.92 16.01
CA LEU A 41 14.34 2.91 16.80
C LEU A 41 15.46 3.58 15.98
N LEU A 42 16.15 2.84 15.11
CA LEU A 42 17.17 3.42 14.22
C LEU A 42 16.54 4.32 13.14
N SER A 43 15.36 3.98 12.65
CA SER A 43 14.61 4.81 11.70
C SER A 43 14.16 6.12 12.36
N GLU A 44 13.57 6.05 13.56
CA GLU A 44 13.17 7.21 14.35
C GLU A 44 14.37 8.12 14.68
N LEU A 45 15.52 7.52 15.04
CA LEU A 45 16.75 8.26 15.29
C LEU A 45 17.25 9.02 14.06
N ASN A 46 17.17 8.40 12.88
CA ASN A 46 17.53 9.05 11.61
C ASN A 46 16.57 10.18 11.24
N GLN A 47 15.28 10.02 11.52
CA GLN A 47 14.29 11.07 11.31
C GLN A 47 14.57 12.25 12.24
N ASN A 48 14.78 12.00 13.54
CA ASN A 48 15.13 13.03 14.53
C ASN A 48 16.43 13.76 14.15
N TYR A 49 17.45 13.03 13.67
CA TYR A 49 18.66 13.64 13.12
C TYR A 49 18.35 14.62 11.97
N SER A 50 17.49 14.23 11.04
CA SER A 50 17.15 15.03 9.86
C SER A 50 16.38 16.30 10.26
N GLU A 51 15.42 16.17 11.18
CA GLU A 51 14.66 17.31 11.73
C GLU A 51 15.58 18.28 12.46
N ARG A 52 16.47 17.78 13.33
CA ARG A 52 17.38 18.61 14.11
C ARG A 52 18.47 19.26 13.26
N LYS A 53 18.97 18.56 12.24
CA LYS A 53 19.88 19.12 11.23
C LYS A 53 19.22 20.29 10.50
N ASN A 54 17.96 20.15 10.09
CA ASN A 54 17.21 21.22 9.44
C ASN A 54 16.96 22.41 10.36
N GLU A 55 16.65 22.17 11.64
CA GLU A 55 16.50 23.22 12.65
C GLU A 55 17.80 24.02 12.85
N LEU A 56 18.93 23.32 13.05
CA LEU A 56 20.24 23.95 13.21
C LEU A 56 20.65 24.73 11.96
N TYR A 57 20.42 24.16 10.77
CA TYR A 57 20.64 24.84 9.50
C TYR A 57 19.84 26.14 9.43
N ASN A 58 18.53 26.09 9.68
CA ASN A 58 17.66 27.26 9.63
C ASN A 58 18.09 28.34 10.63
N ASN A 59 18.42 27.96 11.86
CA ASN A 59 18.92 28.88 12.88
C ASN A 59 20.26 29.52 12.48
N PHE A 60 21.19 28.75 11.92
CA PHE A 60 22.48 29.25 11.44
C PHE A 60 22.31 30.26 10.30
N ILE A 61 21.49 29.92 9.31
CA ILE A 61 21.18 30.78 8.17
C ILE A 61 20.47 32.07 8.64
N GLN A 62 19.47 31.97 9.52
CA GLN A 62 18.79 33.14 10.07
C GLN A 62 19.74 34.07 10.83
N ASN A 63 20.64 33.53 11.66
CA ASN A 63 21.62 34.33 12.39
C ASN A 63 22.60 35.08 11.46
N LYS A 64 23.01 34.45 10.35
CA LYS A 64 23.88 35.09 9.34
C LYS A 64 23.15 36.15 8.53
N ILE A 65 21.86 35.98 8.27
CA ILE A 65 21.04 36.88 7.44
C ILE A 65 20.44 38.05 8.24
N ALA A 66 20.11 37.84 9.52
CA ALA A 66 19.53 38.84 10.42
C ALA A 66 20.21 40.23 10.37
N PRO A 67 21.56 40.36 10.40
CA PRO A 67 22.22 41.66 10.31
C PRO A 67 22.05 42.35 8.95
N ILE A 68 21.88 41.59 7.86
CA ILE A 68 21.62 42.13 6.52
C ILE A 68 20.17 42.58 6.40
N LEU A 69 19.21 41.76 6.87
CA LEU A 69 17.80 42.16 6.94
C LEU A 69 17.62 43.43 7.79
N LYS A 70 18.32 43.54 8.92
CA LYS A 70 18.30 44.75 9.76
C LYS A 70 18.86 45.98 9.05
N LYS A 71 19.86 45.82 8.17
CA LYS A 71 20.39 46.92 7.34
C LYS A 71 19.44 47.30 6.20
N ILE A 72 18.81 46.31 5.55
CA ILE A 72 17.80 46.53 4.50
C ILE A 72 16.58 47.26 5.06
N ASN A 73 16.12 46.85 6.24
CA ASN A 73 14.95 47.42 6.92
C ASN A 73 15.28 48.64 7.80
N SER A 74 16.55 49.07 7.87
CA SER A 74 16.89 50.31 8.56
C SER A 74 16.31 51.50 7.77
N PRO A 75 15.66 52.48 8.43
CA PRO A 75 14.93 53.52 7.72
C PRO A 75 15.92 54.42 6.99
N ILE A 76 16.12 54.16 5.69
CA ILE A 76 16.68 55.10 4.70
C ILE A 76 15.65 56.21 4.46
N GLU A 77 15.12 56.80 5.52
CA GLU A 77 14.10 57.85 5.47
C GLU A 77 14.74 59.21 5.73
N ILE A 78 15.66 59.31 6.70
CA ILE A 78 16.32 60.57 7.03
C ILE A 78 17.21 61.06 5.89
N SER A 79 18.00 60.17 5.27
CA SER A 79 18.87 60.54 4.15
C SER A 79 18.10 60.91 2.89
N LYS A 80 16.94 60.30 2.63
CA LYS A 80 16.06 60.68 1.51
C LYS A 80 15.35 62.01 1.77
N LEU A 81 14.87 62.25 2.98
CA LEU A 81 14.19 63.48 3.37
C LEU A 81 15.14 64.68 3.36
N LEU A 82 16.35 64.51 3.91
CA LEU A 82 17.38 65.57 3.96
C LEU A 82 17.87 65.93 2.55
N LEU A 83 17.97 64.94 1.65
CA LEU A 83 18.36 65.18 0.26
C LEU A 83 17.22 65.82 -0.56
N LEU A 84 15.96 65.43 -0.31
CA LEU A 84 14.79 66.10 -0.88
C LEU A 84 14.76 67.57 -0.48
N LEU A 85 14.98 67.87 0.81
CA LEU A 85 15.12 69.22 1.33
C LEU A 85 16.26 69.97 0.65
N GLY A 86 17.45 69.38 0.53
CA GLY A 86 18.60 69.99 -0.14
C GLY A 86 18.36 70.30 -1.62
N MET A 87 17.69 69.40 -2.35
CA MET A 87 17.38 69.59 -3.77
C MET A 87 16.30 70.66 -3.99
N VAL A 88 15.26 70.70 -3.16
CA VAL A 88 14.26 71.77 -3.18
C VAL A 88 14.95 73.11 -2.91
N LEU A 89 15.82 73.18 -1.91
CA LEU A 89 16.51 74.41 -1.53
C LEU A 89 17.44 74.91 -2.65
N ILE A 90 18.23 74.01 -3.27
CA ILE A 90 19.12 74.36 -4.40
C ILE A 90 18.31 74.75 -5.63
N SER A 91 17.22 74.05 -5.96
CA SER A 91 16.34 74.44 -7.08
C SER A 91 15.76 75.83 -6.84
N THR A 92 15.30 76.11 -5.62
CA THR A 92 14.74 77.42 -5.26
C THR A 92 15.79 78.52 -5.37
N ILE A 93 17.03 78.27 -4.93
CA ILE A 93 18.15 79.22 -5.04
C ILE A 93 18.55 79.47 -6.50
N ILE A 94 18.66 78.43 -7.33
CA ILE A 94 18.99 78.58 -8.76
C ILE A 94 17.89 79.36 -9.48
N THR A 95 16.63 79.07 -9.18
CA THR A 95 15.49 79.83 -9.70
C THR A 95 15.51 81.29 -9.23
N LEU A 96 15.87 81.55 -7.97
CA LEU A 96 16.03 82.90 -7.44
C LEU A 96 17.19 83.65 -8.13
N TYR A 97 18.32 82.99 -8.39
CA TYR A 97 19.47 83.58 -9.08
C TYR A 97 19.18 83.88 -10.56
N LEU A 98 18.47 82.98 -11.25
CA LEU A 98 18.05 83.20 -12.64
C LEU A 98 17.01 84.32 -12.73
N THR A 99 16.11 84.45 -11.75
CA THR A 99 15.14 85.55 -11.69
C THR A 99 15.79 86.88 -11.35
N LEU A 100 16.76 86.92 -10.43
CA LEU A 100 17.54 88.12 -10.13
C LEU A 100 18.44 88.55 -11.29
N GLY A 101 19.12 87.60 -11.96
CA GLY A 101 19.91 87.88 -13.16
C GLY A 101 19.04 88.35 -14.34
N ALA A 102 17.83 87.83 -14.48
CA ALA A 102 16.83 88.34 -15.41
C ALA A 102 16.24 89.69 -14.96
N CYS A 103 16.19 90.02 -13.67
CA CYS A 103 15.83 91.36 -13.22
C CYS A 103 16.95 92.36 -13.54
N ASP A 104 18.22 92.06 -13.25
CA ASP A 104 19.34 92.97 -13.52
C ASP A 104 19.58 93.22 -15.01
N PHE A 105 19.40 92.21 -15.87
CA PHE A 105 19.50 92.41 -17.32
C PHE A 105 18.39 93.33 -17.88
N PHE A 106 17.25 93.44 -17.18
CA PHE A 106 16.07 94.18 -17.65
C PHE A 106 15.79 95.49 -16.88
N ILE A 107 16.37 95.70 -15.69
CA ILE A 107 16.23 96.94 -14.90
C ILE A 107 16.87 98.15 -15.58
N ASN A 108 17.77 97.95 -16.57
CA ASN A 108 18.31 99.04 -17.38
C ASN A 108 17.36 99.57 -18.48
N ARG A 109 16.10 99.13 -18.56
CA ARG A 109 15.04 99.83 -19.33
C ARG A 109 13.70 99.74 -18.61
N THR A 110 13.05 100.90 -18.40
CA THR A 110 11.73 101.10 -17.80
C THR A 110 10.62 100.22 -18.40
N TYR A 111 10.53 98.96 -17.99
CA TYR A 111 9.48 98.01 -18.40
C TYR A 111 9.28 96.88 -17.37
N THR A 112 9.13 97.22 -16.10
CA THR A 112 8.85 96.25 -15.02
C THR A 112 7.53 95.47 -15.21
N VAL A 113 6.56 96.02 -15.95
CA VAL A 113 5.29 95.33 -16.25
C VAL A 113 5.38 94.47 -17.52
N LYS A 114 6.35 94.67 -18.43
CA LYS A 114 6.38 93.97 -19.73
C LYS A 114 6.99 92.56 -19.67
N TYR A 115 7.76 92.26 -18.61
CA TYR A 115 8.56 91.03 -18.52
C TYR A 115 8.33 90.19 -17.24
N GLY A 116 7.38 90.54 -16.38
CA GLY A 116 7.03 89.74 -15.19
C GLY A 116 6.33 88.40 -15.53
N VAL A 117 5.58 88.35 -16.64
CA VAL A 117 4.93 87.12 -17.14
C VAL A 117 5.95 86.05 -17.56
N PRO A 118 7.01 86.37 -18.34
CA PRO A 118 8.13 85.46 -18.58
C PRO A 118 8.67 84.81 -17.31
N ILE A 119 8.90 85.62 -16.29
CA ILE A 119 9.54 85.20 -15.05
C ILE A 119 8.61 84.24 -14.29
N ILE A 120 7.33 84.58 -14.14
CA ILE A 120 6.34 83.73 -13.47
C ILE A 120 6.06 82.46 -14.29
N ALA A 121 5.98 82.54 -15.62
CA ALA A 121 5.77 81.39 -16.51
C ALA A 121 6.97 80.43 -16.48
N THR A 122 8.20 80.95 -16.48
CA THR A 122 9.43 80.13 -16.32
C THR A 122 9.44 79.42 -14.97
N LEU A 123 9.10 80.14 -13.90
CA LEU A 123 9.00 79.58 -12.55
C LEU A 123 7.99 78.44 -12.48
N THR A 124 6.82 78.66 -13.08
CA THR A 124 5.71 77.71 -13.08
C THR A 124 6.06 76.45 -13.88
N PHE A 125 6.63 76.62 -15.07
CA PHE A 125 7.07 75.50 -15.90
C PHE A 125 8.21 74.70 -15.25
N ALA A 126 9.17 75.37 -14.60
CA ALA A 126 10.24 74.71 -13.87
C ALA A 126 9.70 73.86 -12.71
N ILE A 127 8.76 74.41 -11.92
CA ILE A 127 8.12 73.68 -10.81
C ILE A 127 7.34 72.47 -11.33
N ILE A 128 6.54 72.63 -12.40
CA ILE A 128 5.76 71.55 -13.03
C ILE A 128 6.68 70.46 -13.63
N SER A 129 7.76 70.84 -14.32
CA SER A 129 8.70 69.86 -14.90
C SER A 129 9.47 69.06 -13.84
N VAL A 130 9.80 69.66 -12.70
CA VAL A 130 10.39 68.96 -11.56
C VAL A 130 9.39 67.97 -10.93
N THR A 131 8.13 68.38 -10.76
CA THR A 131 7.08 67.50 -10.19
C THR A 131 6.72 66.33 -11.10
N PHE A 132 6.63 66.54 -12.42
CA PHE A 132 6.30 65.47 -13.38
C PHE A 132 7.46 64.58 -13.82
N SER A 133 8.68 64.81 -13.30
CA SER A 133 9.81 63.98 -13.68
C SER A 133 9.58 62.51 -13.27
N PRO A 134 9.90 61.53 -14.13
CA PRO A 134 9.76 60.11 -13.82
C PRO A 134 10.46 59.68 -12.51
N TRP A 135 11.50 60.43 -12.13
CA TRP A 135 12.25 60.23 -10.92
C TRP A 135 11.49 60.67 -9.66
N PHE A 136 10.80 61.82 -9.69
CA PHE A 136 9.98 62.29 -8.55
C PHE A 136 8.86 61.29 -8.20
N LYS A 137 8.26 60.69 -9.24
CA LYS A 137 7.28 59.62 -9.11
C LYS A 137 7.86 58.32 -8.53
N SER A 138 9.11 57.99 -8.87
CA SER A 138 9.82 56.79 -8.41
C SER A 138 10.31 56.88 -6.96
N VAL A 139 10.55 58.08 -6.42
CA VAL A 139 11.19 58.27 -5.11
C VAL A 139 10.19 58.38 -3.97
N LEU A 140 9.02 59.01 -4.18
CA LEU A 140 8.06 59.30 -3.11
C LEU A 140 6.83 58.39 -3.08
N ASN A 141 6.62 57.55 -4.10
CA ASN A 141 5.46 56.66 -4.20
C ASN A 141 4.11 57.39 -4.03
N ILE A 142 4.04 58.66 -4.41
CA ILE A 142 2.85 59.53 -4.28
C ILE A 142 1.86 59.22 -5.40
N ASP A 143 0.57 59.20 -5.04
CA ASP A 143 -0.52 58.88 -5.94
C ASP A 143 -0.59 59.82 -7.15
N LYS A 144 -0.83 59.25 -8.34
CA LYS A 144 -0.74 59.94 -9.63
C LYS A 144 -1.73 61.10 -9.72
N ASP A 145 -2.83 61.03 -8.99
CA ASP A 145 -3.88 62.04 -9.01
C ASP A 145 -3.63 63.20 -8.04
N LEU A 146 -2.88 62.98 -6.94
CA LEU A 146 -2.42 64.06 -6.06
C LEU A 146 -1.39 64.95 -6.77
N LEU A 147 -0.46 64.33 -7.51
CA LEU A 147 0.55 65.04 -8.28
C LEU A 147 -0.08 65.89 -9.40
N LYS A 148 -1.09 65.35 -10.09
CA LYS A 148 -1.89 66.11 -11.08
C LYS A 148 -2.65 67.25 -10.41
N PHE A 149 -3.24 67.03 -9.23
CA PHE A 149 -4.01 68.04 -8.51
C PHE A 149 -3.14 69.24 -8.10
N ILE A 150 -1.93 69.00 -7.57
CA ILE A 150 -0.97 70.04 -7.21
C ILE A 150 -0.54 70.82 -8.46
N ALA A 151 -0.21 70.12 -9.55
CA ALA A 151 0.17 70.77 -10.79
C ALA A 151 -0.97 71.62 -11.39
N MET A 152 -2.19 71.10 -11.38
CA MET A 152 -3.36 71.82 -11.90
C MET A 152 -3.71 73.04 -11.04
N SER A 153 -3.56 72.94 -9.72
CA SER A 153 -3.76 74.06 -8.78
C SER A 153 -2.73 75.18 -9.01
N ILE A 154 -1.47 74.83 -9.25
CA ILE A 154 -0.41 75.79 -9.60
C ILE A 154 -0.71 76.45 -10.95
N LEU A 155 -1.15 75.67 -11.96
CA LEU A 155 -1.48 76.16 -13.30
C LEU A 155 -2.66 77.14 -13.27
N VAL A 156 -3.73 76.83 -12.51
CA VAL A 156 -4.89 77.70 -12.30
C VAL A 156 -4.50 78.98 -11.55
N SER A 157 -3.68 78.88 -10.51
CA SER A 157 -3.23 80.05 -9.72
C SER A 157 -2.43 81.04 -10.57
N VAL A 158 -1.57 80.53 -11.44
CA VAL A 158 -0.77 81.34 -12.36
C VAL A 158 -1.65 81.99 -13.43
N PHE A 159 -2.65 81.27 -13.93
CA PHE A 159 -3.62 81.81 -14.89
C PHE A 159 -4.47 82.95 -14.30
N ILE A 160 -4.85 82.86 -13.01
CA ILE A 160 -5.57 83.91 -12.28
C ILE A 160 -4.67 85.14 -12.08
N ILE A 161 -3.42 84.96 -11.66
CA ILE A 161 -2.47 86.06 -11.42
C ILE A 161 -2.15 86.80 -12.72
N VAL A 162 -1.93 86.08 -13.83
CA VAL A 162 -1.68 86.67 -15.15
C VAL A 162 -2.89 87.47 -15.64
N ASN A 163 -4.11 86.95 -15.48
CA ASN A 163 -5.34 87.69 -15.83
C ASN A 163 -5.59 88.90 -14.93
N PHE A 164 -5.29 88.81 -13.64
CA PHE A 164 -5.46 89.92 -12.70
C PHE A 164 -4.53 91.09 -13.02
N ILE A 165 -3.29 90.81 -13.44
CA ILE A 165 -2.29 91.84 -13.79
C ILE A 165 -2.59 92.48 -15.16
N TYR A 166 -3.12 91.73 -16.13
CA TYR A 166 -3.32 92.21 -17.51
C TYR A 166 -4.76 92.56 -17.91
N GLY A 167 -5.77 92.19 -17.12
CA GLY A 167 -7.17 92.52 -17.39
C GLY A 167 -7.45 94.02 -17.54
N LYS A 168 -6.55 94.89 -17.05
CA LYS A 168 -6.64 96.35 -17.23
C LYS A 168 -5.81 96.95 -18.38
N ARG A 169 -4.91 96.19 -19.04
CA ARG A 169 -3.99 96.73 -20.07
C ARG A 169 -3.91 95.96 -21.39
N ALA A 170 -4.49 94.75 -21.48
CA ALA A 170 -4.36 93.90 -22.67
C ALA A 170 -5.11 94.37 -23.93
N LEU A 171 -5.94 95.41 -23.85
CA LEU A 171 -6.77 95.85 -24.97
C LEU A 171 -6.09 96.80 -25.98
N VAL A 172 -4.83 97.24 -25.77
CA VAL A 172 -4.29 98.40 -26.55
C VAL A 172 -2.95 98.19 -27.29
N GLU A 173 -2.13 97.16 -27.06
CA GLU A 173 -0.80 97.10 -27.71
C GLU A 173 -0.58 95.91 -28.69
N ARG A 174 -0.31 96.23 -29.97
CA ARG A 174 -0.02 95.32 -31.10
C ARG A 174 1.31 94.52 -31.00
N GLY A 175 1.94 94.43 -29.83
CA GLY A 175 3.19 93.68 -29.60
C GLY A 175 3.08 92.49 -28.64
N PHE A 176 1.85 92.14 -28.23
CA PHE A 176 1.59 91.15 -27.19
C PHE A 176 1.98 89.71 -27.60
N TRP A 177 1.64 89.29 -28.82
CA TRP A 177 1.82 87.91 -29.27
C TRP A 177 3.29 87.52 -29.54
N THR A 178 4.10 88.41 -30.12
CA THR A 178 5.52 88.14 -30.40
C THR A 178 6.36 88.07 -29.12
N ASN A 179 6.07 88.92 -28.13
CA ASN A 179 6.71 88.83 -26.82
C ASN A 179 6.31 87.55 -26.06
N ILE A 180 5.06 87.09 -26.17
CA ILE A 180 4.63 85.82 -25.57
C ILE A 180 5.36 84.63 -26.19
N ILE A 181 5.52 84.57 -27.51
CA ILE A 181 6.18 83.45 -28.20
C ILE A 181 7.67 83.38 -27.83
N PHE A 182 8.39 84.52 -27.89
CA PHE A 182 9.82 84.56 -27.57
C PHE A 182 10.08 84.19 -26.10
N THR A 183 9.24 84.71 -25.21
CA THR A 183 9.22 84.37 -23.79
C THR A 183 8.99 82.87 -23.57
N SER A 184 8.00 82.28 -24.25
CA SER A 184 7.66 80.86 -24.10
C SER A 184 8.81 79.95 -24.52
N ILE A 185 9.55 80.31 -25.57
CA ILE A 185 10.73 79.57 -26.05
C ILE A 185 11.86 79.65 -25.02
N PHE A 186 12.14 80.84 -24.48
CA PHE A 186 13.19 81.02 -23.47
C PHE A 186 12.86 80.29 -22.16
N CYS A 187 11.59 80.32 -21.73
CA CYS A 187 11.08 79.55 -20.60
C CYS A 187 11.24 78.03 -20.83
N GLY A 188 10.94 77.56 -22.04
CA GLY A 188 11.06 76.16 -22.42
C GLY A 188 12.50 75.65 -22.39
N ILE A 189 13.45 76.44 -22.89
CA ILE A 189 14.89 76.10 -22.83
C ILE A 189 15.39 76.10 -21.37
N GLY A 190 15.00 77.10 -20.57
CA GLY A 190 15.34 77.17 -19.15
C GLY A 190 14.81 75.96 -18.35
N ALA A 191 13.57 75.54 -18.59
CA ALA A 191 12.98 74.37 -17.97
C ALA A 191 13.71 73.06 -18.36
N LEU A 192 14.17 72.94 -19.61
CA LEU A 192 14.97 71.79 -20.06
C LEU A 192 16.34 71.72 -19.40
N ILE A 193 17.02 72.85 -19.22
CA ILE A 193 18.33 72.93 -18.54
C ILE A 193 18.20 72.55 -17.06
N ILE A 194 17.18 73.08 -16.37
CA ILE A 194 16.91 72.75 -14.96
C ILE A 194 16.53 71.26 -14.83
N GLY A 195 15.67 70.74 -15.70
CA GLY A 195 15.32 69.32 -15.72
C GLY A 195 16.53 68.41 -15.95
N TYR A 196 17.49 68.85 -16.76
CA TYR A 196 18.75 68.12 -17.00
C TYR A 196 19.69 68.16 -15.78
N LEU A 197 19.82 69.31 -15.11
CA LEU A 197 20.60 69.44 -13.87
C LEU A 197 20.03 68.58 -12.74
N VAL A 198 18.70 68.56 -12.57
CA VAL A 198 18.03 67.67 -11.61
C VAL A 198 18.30 66.19 -11.92
N ARG A 199 18.30 65.81 -13.21
CA ARG A 199 18.62 64.45 -13.65
C ARG A 199 20.07 64.06 -13.39
N LEU A 200 21.02 64.97 -13.56
CA LEU A 200 22.44 64.77 -13.22
C LEU A 200 22.63 64.56 -11.71
N LEU A 201 21.96 65.35 -10.88
CA LEU A 201 21.98 65.20 -9.42
C LEU A 201 21.30 63.91 -8.95
N ALA A 202 20.37 63.35 -9.73
CA ALA A 202 19.70 62.08 -9.44
C ALA A 202 20.50 60.82 -9.85
N ALA A 203 21.52 60.95 -10.70
CA ALA A 203 22.37 59.82 -11.14
C ALA A 203 23.06 59.04 -10.00
N PRO A 204 23.62 59.67 -8.95
CA PRO A 204 24.19 58.94 -7.82
C PRO A 204 23.17 58.09 -7.03
N PHE A 205 21.86 58.37 -7.12
CA PHE A 205 20.82 57.59 -6.42
C PHE A 205 20.65 56.16 -6.97
N LYS A 206 20.91 55.95 -8.27
CA LYS A 206 20.90 54.60 -8.89
C LYS A 206 22.02 53.71 -8.33
N ILE A 207 23.06 54.32 -7.78
CA ILE A 207 24.22 53.65 -7.17
C ILE A 207 23.94 53.33 -5.68
N PHE A 208 23.10 54.11 -5.00
CA PHE A 208 22.72 53.89 -3.59
C PHE A 208 21.57 52.90 -3.40
N ASN A 209 20.68 52.75 -4.39
CA ASN A 209 19.74 51.61 -4.47
C ASN A 209 20.51 50.36 -4.96
N LYS A 210 21.53 49.93 -4.19
CA LYS A 210 22.13 48.61 -4.42
C LYS A 210 21.03 47.57 -4.25
N ASP A 211 20.94 46.65 -5.22
CA ASP A 211 19.95 45.58 -5.25
C ASP A 211 20.21 44.60 -4.09
N TYR A 212 19.69 44.93 -2.91
CA TYR A 212 19.89 44.16 -1.69
C TYR A 212 19.34 42.73 -1.79
N SER A 213 18.48 42.48 -2.77
CA SER A 213 17.99 41.16 -3.21
C SER A 213 19.15 40.23 -3.61
N SER A 214 20.03 40.69 -4.49
CA SER A 214 21.22 39.95 -4.96
C SER A 214 22.23 39.71 -3.83
N LEU A 215 22.40 40.70 -2.94
CA LEU A 215 23.28 40.57 -1.78
C LEU A 215 22.74 39.53 -0.77
N LEU A 216 21.42 39.49 -0.57
CA LEU A 216 20.76 38.51 0.29
C LEU A 216 20.92 37.09 -0.25
N GLU A 217 20.79 36.91 -1.56
CA GLU A 217 20.94 35.60 -2.23
C GLU A 217 22.38 35.07 -2.15
N ILE A 218 23.37 35.93 -2.45
CA ILE A 218 24.80 35.59 -2.31
C ILE A 218 25.13 35.25 -0.85
N THR A 219 24.55 35.97 0.11
CA THR A 219 24.78 35.68 1.54
C THR A 219 24.15 34.35 1.95
N LYS A 220 22.95 34.02 1.44
CA LYS A 220 22.33 32.69 1.67
C LYS A 220 23.21 31.56 1.13
N GLN A 221 23.71 31.70 -0.10
CA GLN A 221 24.59 30.70 -0.71
C GLN A 221 25.88 30.53 0.08
N LYS A 222 26.54 31.63 0.43
CA LYS A 222 27.78 31.60 1.22
C LYS A 222 27.56 31.04 2.63
N ALA A 223 26.43 31.35 3.27
CA ALA A 223 26.09 30.80 4.57
C ALA A 223 25.80 29.29 4.51
N ASN A 224 25.24 28.79 3.40
CA ASN A 224 25.06 27.36 3.16
C ASN A 224 26.42 26.64 2.95
N GLU A 225 27.31 27.22 2.14
CA GLU A 225 28.69 26.72 1.99
C GLU A 225 29.45 26.71 3.32
N ASP A 226 29.35 27.79 4.10
CA ASP A 226 29.98 27.90 5.43
C ASP A 226 29.43 26.85 6.40
N PHE A 227 28.11 26.60 6.41
CA PHE A 227 27.48 25.57 7.24
C PHE A 227 28.01 24.18 6.91
N ASN A 228 28.00 23.81 5.63
CA ASN A 228 28.49 22.50 5.17
C ASN A 228 30.00 22.32 5.38
N LYS A 229 30.77 23.42 5.44
CA LYS A 229 32.21 23.39 5.71
C LYS A 229 32.54 23.28 7.20
N HIS A 230 31.73 23.86 8.09
CA HIS A 230 31.96 23.83 9.54
C HIS A 230 31.33 22.62 10.22
N PHE A 231 30.21 22.14 9.68
CA PHE A 231 29.48 20.99 10.19
C PHE A 231 29.48 19.88 9.13
N SER A 232 30.44 18.96 9.21
CA SER A 232 30.31 17.72 8.46
C SER A 232 29.21 16.87 9.10
N ASP A 233 28.60 15.98 8.31
CA ASP A 233 27.55 15.09 8.83
C ASP A 233 28.04 14.23 10.01
N GLU A 234 29.33 13.87 10.04
CA GLU A 234 29.91 13.12 11.15
C GLU A 234 30.06 13.97 12.41
N THR A 235 30.56 15.20 12.32
CA THR A 235 30.67 16.08 13.48
C THR A 235 29.30 16.41 14.05
N LEU A 236 28.31 16.68 13.19
CA LEU A 236 26.95 17.02 13.59
C LEU A 236 26.26 15.85 14.30
N LYS A 237 26.39 14.61 13.77
CA LYS A 237 25.88 13.40 14.41
C LYS A 237 26.50 13.15 15.78
N ASN A 238 27.79 13.47 15.94
CA ASN A 238 28.47 13.34 17.22
C ASN A 238 28.03 14.41 18.22
N GLU A 239 27.92 15.66 17.80
CA GLU A 239 27.53 16.80 18.66
C GLU A 239 26.08 16.69 19.16
N ILE A 240 25.16 16.18 18.32
CA ILE A 240 23.75 15.95 18.69
C ILE A 240 23.57 14.62 19.46
N GLY A 241 24.62 13.81 19.62
CA GLY A 241 24.57 12.55 20.35
C GLY A 241 23.90 11.39 19.60
N ILE A 242 23.77 11.47 18.27
CA ILE A 242 23.16 10.41 17.44
C ILE A 242 23.99 9.12 17.52
N TYR A 243 25.32 9.21 17.47
CA TYR A 243 26.17 8.02 17.56
C TYR A 243 26.08 7.32 18.92
N GLU A 244 25.97 8.08 20.01
CA GLU A 244 25.79 7.52 21.35
C GLU A 244 24.46 6.76 21.44
N GLN A 245 23.37 7.37 20.97
CA GLN A 245 22.05 6.75 20.95
C GLN A 245 22.00 5.52 20.02
N GLN A 246 22.63 5.58 18.85
CA GLN A 246 22.74 4.45 17.94
C GLN A 246 23.49 3.28 18.60
N ASN A 247 24.60 3.56 19.28
CA ASN A 247 25.38 2.54 19.99
C ASN A 247 24.59 1.93 21.15
N LEU A 248 23.81 2.73 21.88
CA LEU A 248 22.92 2.25 22.93
C LEU A 248 21.84 1.31 22.37
N ILE A 249 21.18 1.68 21.26
CA ILE A 249 20.17 0.84 20.59
C ILE A 249 20.79 -0.50 20.17
N ILE A 250 21.98 -0.48 19.55
CA ILE A 250 22.69 -1.69 19.13
C ILE A 250 23.10 -2.55 20.33
N LYS A 251 23.57 -1.94 21.41
CA LYS A 251 23.98 -2.63 22.63
C LYS A 251 22.79 -3.32 23.31
N GLU A 252 21.67 -2.62 23.47
CA GLU A 252 20.44 -3.18 24.04
C GLU A 252 19.90 -4.33 23.18
N HIS A 253 19.88 -4.17 21.85
CA HIS A 253 19.49 -5.22 20.93
C HIS A 253 20.33 -6.50 21.14
N LYS A 254 21.66 -6.36 21.19
CA LYS A 254 22.60 -7.48 21.43
C LYS A 254 22.40 -8.12 22.82
N ASN A 255 22.13 -7.33 23.85
CA ASN A 255 21.87 -7.84 25.20
C ASN A 255 20.60 -8.70 25.24
N VAL A 256 19.51 -8.22 24.61
CA VAL A 256 18.26 -8.97 24.50
C VAL A 256 18.48 -10.24 23.70
N GLU A 257 19.15 -10.15 22.55
CA GLU A 257 19.46 -11.30 21.70
C GLU A 257 20.26 -12.36 22.48
N SER A 258 21.34 -11.96 23.15
CA SER A 258 22.17 -12.84 23.97
C SER A 258 21.37 -13.53 25.08
N ARG A 259 20.46 -12.80 25.75
CA ARG A 259 19.57 -13.37 26.77
C ARG A 259 18.61 -14.39 26.18
N LEU A 260 18.01 -14.12 25.02
CA LEU A 260 17.14 -15.06 24.33
C LEU A 260 17.89 -16.32 23.91
N HIS A 261 19.08 -16.18 23.32
CA HIS A 261 19.98 -17.29 22.99
C HIS A 261 20.31 -18.14 24.21
N HIS A 262 20.67 -17.51 25.33
CA HIS A 262 21.01 -18.21 26.56
C HIS A 262 19.81 -19.00 27.11
N LEU A 263 18.62 -18.39 27.15
CA LEU A 263 17.39 -19.08 27.61
C LEU A 263 17.04 -20.27 26.72
N TYR A 264 17.09 -20.08 25.39
CA TYR A 264 16.80 -21.14 24.44
C TYR A 264 17.83 -22.28 24.52
N ASN A 265 19.12 -21.95 24.62
CA ASN A 265 20.18 -22.95 24.76
C ASN A 265 20.10 -23.72 26.07
N ASN A 266 19.68 -23.07 27.16
CA ASN A 266 19.43 -23.76 28.42
C ASN A 266 18.30 -24.77 28.28
N HIS A 267 17.15 -24.37 27.71
CA HIS A 267 16.04 -25.28 27.46
C HIS A 267 16.46 -26.46 26.56
N LYS A 268 17.20 -26.19 25.48
CA LYS A 268 17.74 -27.22 24.59
C LYS A 268 18.70 -28.17 25.31
N LYS A 269 19.51 -27.65 26.23
CA LYS A 269 20.42 -28.46 27.05
C LYS A 269 19.62 -29.40 27.96
N ASP A 270 18.59 -28.90 28.61
CA ASP A 270 17.73 -29.70 29.50
C ASP A 270 17.04 -30.81 28.70
N VAL A 271 16.46 -30.47 27.54
CA VAL A 271 15.84 -31.45 26.62
C VAL A 271 16.86 -32.52 26.16
N ASN A 272 18.07 -32.11 25.79
CA ASN A 272 19.13 -33.04 25.38
C ASN A 272 19.60 -33.98 26.50
N VAL A 273 19.61 -33.50 27.75
CA VAL A 273 19.91 -34.35 28.92
C VAL A 273 18.86 -35.44 29.03
N GLU A 274 17.58 -35.08 28.94
CA GLU A 274 16.49 -36.06 29.02
C GLU A 274 16.50 -37.03 27.83
N TYR A 275 16.79 -36.58 26.61
CA TYR A 275 16.99 -37.47 25.46
C TYR A 275 18.14 -38.46 25.68
N THR A 276 19.23 -38.02 26.31
CA THR A 276 20.38 -38.90 26.61
C THR A 276 19.99 -39.99 27.62
N ILE A 277 19.21 -39.63 28.64
CA ILE A 277 18.68 -40.59 29.61
C ILE A 277 17.67 -41.54 28.92
N MET A 278 16.78 -41.00 28.08
CA MET A 278 15.79 -41.78 27.32
C MET A 278 16.46 -42.85 26.47
N ASN A 279 17.50 -42.48 25.72
CA ASN A 279 18.28 -43.39 24.88
C ASN A 279 19.02 -44.48 25.66
N LYS A 280 19.30 -44.26 26.95
CA LYS A 280 19.96 -45.24 27.80
C LYS A 280 19.00 -46.31 28.32
N TYR A 281 17.75 -45.96 28.59
CA TYR A 281 16.79 -46.84 29.28
C TYR A 281 15.65 -47.32 28.39
N VAL A 282 15.26 -46.58 27.37
CA VAL A 282 14.13 -46.92 26.50
C VAL A 282 14.63 -47.15 25.07
N PRO A 283 14.41 -48.34 24.50
CA PRO A 283 14.73 -48.63 23.11
C PRO A 283 14.03 -47.66 22.17
N VAL A 284 14.69 -47.28 21.07
CA VAL A 284 14.17 -46.32 20.08
C VAL A 284 12.74 -46.65 19.62
N ALA A 285 12.40 -47.93 19.51
CA ALA A 285 11.06 -48.39 19.13
C ALA A 285 9.93 -47.98 20.11
N PHE A 286 10.25 -47.55 21.33
CA PHE A 286 9.30 -47.14 22.37
C PHE A 286 9.44 -45.65 22.74
N GLN A 287 10.13 -44.85 21.91
CA GLN A 287 10.41 -43.44 22.18
C GLN A 287 9.43 -42.46 21.52
N ASP A 288 8.49 -42.93 20.69
CA ASP A 288 7.38 -42.10 20.24
C ASP A 288 6.36 -41.88 21.35
N SER A 289 5.56 -40.82 21.20
CA SER A 289 4.63 -40.38 22.24
C SER A 289 3.60 -41.44 22.61
N SER A 290 3.09 -42.21 21.65
CA SER A 290 2.12 -43.30 21.89
C SER A 290 2.70 -44.39 22.78
N HIS A 291 3.92 -44.87 22.49
CA HIS A 291 4.54 -45.91 23.30
C HIS A 291 5.00 -45.38 24.66
N ILE A 292 5.46 -44.13 24.77
CA ILE A 292 5.79 -43.51 26.06
C ILE A 292 4.54 -43.46 26.97
N LEU A 293 3.38 -43.13 26.43
CA LEU A 293 2.13 -43.13 27.20
C LEU A 293 1.77 -44.52 27.74
N LEU A 294 2.01 -45.58 26.96
CA LEU A 294 1.83 -46.96 27.44
C LEU A 294 2.81 -47.31 28.56
N LEU A 295 4.07 -46.86 28.48
CA LEU A 295 5.04 -47.03 29.56
C LEU A 295 4.60 -46.32 30.84
N ILE A 296 4.08 -45.08 30.70
CA ILE A 296 3.53 -44.31 31.81
C ILE A 296 2.34 -45.03 32.42
N ASP A 297 1.41 -45.54 31.61
CA ASP A 297 0.23 -46.26 32.10
C ASP A 297 0.62 -47.52 32.88
N ALA A 298 1.57 -48.31 32.34
CA ALA A 298 2.12 -49.49 33.01
C ALA A 298 2.67 -49.17 34.40
N LEU A 299 3.43 -48.08 34.51
CA LEU A 299 4.05 -47.63 35.74
C LEU A 299 3.03 -47.00 36.68
N GLN A 300 2.12 -46.17 36.19
CA GLN A 300 1.12 -45.47 37.00
C GLN A 300 0.13 -46.45 37.64
N ASN A 301 -0.32 -47.45 36.88
CA ASN A 301 -1.26 -48.47 37.35
C ASN A 301 -0.59 -49.59 38.16
N GLY A 302 0.75 -49.61 38.21
CA GLY A 302 1.51 -50.57 39.01
C GLY A 302 1.69 -51.94 38.35
N TYR A 303 1.43 -52.05 37.05
CA TYR A 303 1.73 -53.24 36.24
C TYR A 303 3.24 -53.45 36.07
N ALA A 304 4.04 -52.39 36.24
CA ALA A 304 5.50 -52.44 36.17
C ALA A 304 6.17 -51.73 37.35
N LYS A 305 7.28 -52.30 37.84
CA LYS A 305 8.10 -51.73 38.93
C LYS A 305 9.37 -51.03 38.43
N ASN A 306 9.75 -51.26 37.18
CA ASN A 306 10.95 -50.71 36.54
C ASN A 306 10.74 -50.60 35.02
N TRP A 307 11.72 -50.02 34.32
CA TRP A 307 11.63 -49.77 32.87
C TRP A 307 11.56 -51.03 32.02
N GLN A 308 12.20 -52.13 32.45
CA GLN A 308 12.18 -53.41 31.71
C GLN A 308 10.80 -54.05 31.76
N GLU A 309 10.19 -54.06 32.94
CA GLU A 309 8.81 -54.52 33.13
C GLU A 309 7.82 -53.64 32.38
N ALA A 310 8.03 -52.31 32.37
CA ALA A 310 7.16 -51.38 31.65
C ALA A 310 7.21 -51.62 30.14
N ILE A 311 8.41 -51.81 29.57
CA ILE A 311 8.58 -52.13 28.14
C ILE A 311 7.96 -53.48 27.81
N LYS A 312 8.18 -54.49 28.66
CA LYS A 312 7.60 -55.81 28.45
C LYS A 312 6.07 -55.74 28.45
N TRP A 313 5.50 -55.02 29.41
CA TRP A 313 4.06 -54.81 29.48
C TRP A 313 3.54 -54.04 28.26
N ALA A 314 4.17 -52.93 27.88
CA ALA A 314 3.75 -52.14 26.73
C ALA A 314 3.82 -52.97 25.43
N HIS A 315 4.83 -53.82 25.27
CA HIS A 315 4.94 -54.75 24.15
C HIS A 315 3.83 -55.80 24.14
N GLU A 316 3.48 -56.35 25.30
CA GLU A 316 2.37 -57.30 25.44
C GLU A 316 1.02 -56.62 25.16
N GLU A 317 0.84 -55.39 25.61
CA GLU A 317 -0.37 -54.59 25.37
C GLU A 317 -0.54 -54.24 23.88
N ILE A 318 0.53 -53.84 23.17
CA ILE A 318 0.50 -53.62 21.72
C ILE A 318 0.07 -54.90 20.99
N LYS A 319 0.64 -56.05 21.36
CA LYS A 319 0.26 -57.35 20.79
C LYS A 319 -1.18 -57.73 21.11
N HIS A 320 -1.63 -57.43 22.32
CA HIS A 320 -3.00 -57.69 22.74
C HIS A 320 -3.98 -56.85 21.91
N GLN A 321 -3.71 -55.56 21.72
CA GLN A 321 -4.50 -54.67 20.88
C GLN A 321 -4.56 -55.13 19.42
N GLU A 322 -3.43 -55.55 18.85
CA GLU A 322 -3.38 -56.14 17.50
C GLU A 322 -4.21 -57.43 17.42
N THR A 323 -4.09 -58.31 18.42
CA THR A 323 -4.85 -59.55 18.49
C THR A 323 -6.35 -59.26 18.59
N GLN A 324 -6.76 -58.31 19.42
CA GLN A 324 -8.17 -57.94 19.58
C GLN A 324 -8.74 -57.32 18.31
N TYR A 325 -7.95 -56.50 17.59
CA TYR A 325 -8.32 -55.99 16.27
C TYR A 325 -8.55 -57.14 15.28
N ASN A 326 -7.63 -58.10 15.21
CA ASN A 326 -7.75 -59.26 14.31
C ASN A 326 -8.95 -60.15 14.68
N LEU A 327 -9.21 -60.38 15.97
CA LEU A 327 -10.37 -61.14 16.43
C LEU A 327 -11.69 -60.46 16.05
N ASN A 328 -11.77 -59.13 16.16
CA ASN A 328 -12.94 -58.38 15.71
C ASN A 328 -13.17 -58.54 14.20
N GLN A 329 -12.10 -58.51 13.39
CA GLN A 329 -12.22 -58.77 11.95
C GLN A 329 -12.72 -60.19 11.65
N ILE A 330 -12.14 -61.21 12.31
CA ILE A 330 -12.57 -62.61 12.16
C ILE A 330 -14.04 -62.78 12.55
N SER A 331 -14.45 -62.20 13.68
CA SER A 331 -15.85 -62.23 14.14
C SER A 331 -16.80 -61.65 13.09
N ASN A 332 -16.46 -60.50 12.52
CA ASN A 332 -17.24 -59.88 11.45
C ASN A 332 -17.30 -60.76 10.19
N SER A 333 -16.20 -61.42 9.83
CA SER A 333 -16.17 -62.37 8.71
C SER A 333 -17.07 -63.58 8.95
N ILE A 334 -17.08 -64.14 10.17
CA ILE A 334 -17.95 -65.27 10.54
C ILE A 334 -19.43 -64.88 10.41
N VAL A 335 -19.81 -63.72 10.92
CA VAL A 335 -21.19 -63.21 10.79
C VAL A 335 -21.60 -63.09 9.32
N ASN A 336 -20.72 -62.53 8.49
CA ASN A 336 -20.99 -62.41 7.05
C ASN A 336 -21.13 -63.77 6.35
N ILE A 337 -20.31 -64.76 6.71
CA ILE A 337 -20.42 -66.13 6.19
C ILE A 337 -21.73 -66.77 6.65
N GLY A 338 -22.11 -66.61 7.92
CA GLY A 338 -23.39 -67.09 8.46
C GLY A 338 -24.58 -66.57 7.66
N ASN A 339 -24.61 -65.25 7.41
CA ASN A 339 -25.65 -64.63 6.60
C ASN A 339 -25.69 -65.19 5.16
N LYS A 340 -24.53 -65.44 4.55
CA LYS A 340 -24.46 -66.06 3.21
C LYS A 340 -24.99 -67.49 3.21
N ILE A 341 -24.68 -68.29 4.24
CA ILE A 341 -25.18 -69.66 4.35
C ILE A 341 -26.70 -69.67 4.46
N ILE A 342 -27.27 -68.80 5.32
CA ILE A 342 -28.73 -68.66 5.45
C ILE A 342 -29.35 -68.31 4.09
N ASN A 343 -28.81 -67.31 3.39
CA ASN A 343 -29.29 -66.94 2.06
C ASN A 343 -29.18 -68.08 1.04
N TYR A 344 -28.10 -68.87 1.08
CA TYR A 344 -27.96 -70.03 0.20
C TYR A 344 -28.96 -71.14 0.53
N GLN A 345 -29.22 -71.39 1.82
CA GLN A 345 -30.24 -72.35 2.25
C GLN A 345 -31.63 -71.94 1.76
N GLU A 346 -32.00 -70.65 1.91
CA GLU A 346 -33.26 -70.13 1.39
C GLU A 346 -33.38 -70.31 -0.13
N ASN A 347 -32.28 -70.05 -0.87
CA ASN A 347 -32.26 -70.23 -2.33
C ASN A 347 -32.37 -71.70 -2.74
N ILE A 348 -31.74 -72.63 -2.02
CA ILE A 348 -31.83 -74.08 -2.28
C ILE A 348 -33.27 -74.56 -2.04
N VAL A 349 -33.91 -74.14 -0.94
CA VAL A 349 -35.30 -74.50 -0.66
C VAL A 349 -36.22 -74.05 -1.80
N LYS A 350 -36.09 -72.79 -2.24
CA LYS A 350 -36.86 -72.26 -3.39
C LYS A 350 -36.59 -73.03 -4.67
N GLN A 351 -35.33 -73.41 -4.94
CA GLN A 351 -34.99 -74.21 -6.12
C GLN A 351 -35.59 -75.61 -6.05
N ASN A 352 -35.58 -76.25 -4.87
CA ASN A 352 -36.17 -77.56 -4.67
C ASN A 352 -37.70 -77.53 -4.85
N GLU A 353 -38.38 -76.49 -4.36
CA GLU A 353 -39.81 -76.30 -4.60
C GLU A 353 -40.13 -76.22 -6.10
N VAL A 354 -39.35 -75.44 -6.86
CA VAL A 354 -39.49 -75.36 -8.32
C VAL A 354 -39.23 -76.71 -8.99
N GLN A 355 -38.21 -77.44 -8.57
CA GLN A 355 -37.90 -78.77 -9.11
C GLN A 355 -38.98 -79.80 -8.80
N LEU A 356 -39.56 -79.78 -7.60
CA LEU A 356 -40.68 -80.66 -7.25
C LEU A 356 -41.90 -80.39 -8.13
N HIS A 357 -42.27 -79.12 -8.32
CA HIS A 357 -43.36 -78.76 -9.23
C HIS A 357 -43.09 -79.20 -10.68
N LEU A 358 -41.84 -79.12 -11.14
CA LEU A 358 -41.46 -79.61 -12.46
C LEU A 358 -41.61 -81.15 -12.55
N LEU A 359 -41.18 -81.88 -11.52
CA LEU A 359 -41.32 -83.34 -11.46
C LEU A 359 -42.78 -83.78 -11.46
N ASP A 360 -43.64 -83.11 -10.70
CA ASP A 360 -45.09 -83.36 -10.70
C ASP A 360 -45.68 -83.15 -12.11
N SER A 361 -45.29 -82.06 -12.79
CA SER A 361 -45.72 -81.80 -14.17
C SER A 361 -45.22 -82.84 -15.17
N ILE A 362 -44.02 -83.40 -14.95
CA ILE A 362 -43.47 -84.49 -15.78
C ILE A 362 -44.26 -85.78 -15.53
N ASP A 363 -44.55 -86.11 -14.27
CA ASP A 363 -45.33 -87.30 -13.90
C ASP A 363 -46.74 -87.27 -14.51
N ASP A 364 -47.43 -86.12 -14.43
CA ASP A 364 -48.73 -85.92 -15.06
C ASP A 364 -48.66 -86.10 -16.59
N SER A 365 -47.60 -85.58 -17.23
CA SER A 365 -47.38 -85.76 -18.67
C SER A 365 -47.12 -87.23 -19.04
N ILE A 366 -46.37 -87.96 -18.21
CA ILE A 366 -46.11 -89.40 -18.41
C ILE A 366 -47.40 -90.21 -18.26
N LYS A 367 -48.23 -89.91 -17.26
CA LYS A 367 -49.54 -90.56 -17.07
C LYS A 367 -50.44 -90.32 -18.28
N GLN A 368 -50.51 -89.08 -18.77
CA GLN A 368 -51.28 -88.75 -19.97
C GLN A 368 -50.77 -89.52 -21.19
N ASN A 369 -49.46 -89.48 -21.45
CA ASN A 369 -48.87 -90.21 -22.58
C ASN A 369 -49.10 -91.74 -22.48
N THR A 370 -49.02 -92.30 -21.27
CA THR A 370 -49.28 -93.72 -21.03
C THR A 370 -50.74 -94.07 -21.34
N GLN A 371 -51.68 -93.22 -20.92
CA GLN A 371 -53.10 -93.38 -21.24
C GLN A 371 -53.34 -93.31 -22.75
N GLU A 372 -52.75 -92.34 -23.46
CA GLU A 372 -52.84 -92.21 -24.91
C GLU A 372 -52.27 -93.45 -25.64
N ILE A 373 -51.16 -94.03 -25.15
CA ILE A 373 -50.59 -95.28 -25.68
C ILE A 373 -51.55 -96.46 -25.47
N ILE A 374 -52.17 -96.58 -24.29
CA ILE A 374 -53.15 -97.65 -24.01
C ILE A 374 -54.36 -97.53 -24.93
N GLU A 375 -54.89 -96.32 -25.13
CA GLU A 375 -56.02 -96.06 -26.03
C GLU A 375 -55.67 -96.37 -27.50
N MET A 376 -54.44 -96.02 -27.91
CA MET A 376 -53.92 -96.36 -29.24
C MET A 376 -53.78 -97.87 -29.42
N GLN A 377 -53.23 -98.58 -28.42
CA GLN A 377 -53.10 -100.03 -28.45
C GLN A 377 -54.47 -100.71 -28.55
N TYR A 378 -55.44 -100.27 -27.75
CA TYR A 378 -56.82 -100.76 -27.82
C TYR A 378 -57.43 -100.58 -29.22
N THR A 379 -57.20 -99.41 -29.84
CA THR A 379 -57.65 -99.12 -31.21
C THR A 379 -56.98 -100.04 -32.24
N ILE A 380 -55.67 -100.29 -32.11
CA ILE A 380 -54.94 -101.22 -32.98
C ILE A 380 -55.52 -102.63 -32.86
N ASP A 381 -55.76 -103.11 -31.63
CA ASP A 381 -56.30 -104.45 -31.39
C ASP A 381 -57.70 -104.61 -31.99
N GLN A 382 -58.58 -103.61 -31.83
CA GLN A 382 -59.91 -103.58 -32.46
C GLN A 382 -59.82 -103.61 -33.99
N ASN A 383 -58.92 -102.82 -34.57
CA ASN A 383 -58.70 -102.78 -36.02
C ASN A 383 -58.15 -104.12 -36.54
N PHE A 384 -57.24 -104.75 -35.79
CA PHE A 384 -56.70 -106.06 -36.14
C PHE A 384 -57.78 -107.15 -36.13
N GLN A 385 -58.63 -107.19 -35.10
CA GLN A 385 -59.77 -108.12 -35.04
C GLN A 385 -60.74 -107.89 -36.21
N THR A 386 -61.01 -106.63 -36.55
CA THR A 386 -61.85 -106.27 -37.70
C THR A 386 -61.25 -106.78 -39.00
N LEU A 387 -59.95 -106.52 -39.25
CA LEU A 387 -59.23 -107.03 -40.43
C LEU A 387 -59.23 -108.55 -40.49
N GLN A 388 -59.01 -109.23 -39.36
CA GLN A 388 -59.05 -110.69 -39.28
C GLN A 388 -60.43 -111.23 -39.65
N SER A 389 -61.50 -110.61 -39.14
CA SER A 389 -62.88 -111.00 -39.48
C SER A 389 -63.20 -110.77 -40.97
N GLN A 390 -62.73 -109.66 -41.54
CA GLN A 390 -62.88 -109.34 -42.95
C GLN A 390 -62.12 -110.35 -43.83
N ASN A 391 -60.89 -110.68 -43.45
CA ASN A 391 -60.07 -111.65 -44.16
C ASN A 391 -60.71 -113.05 -44.15
N ASN A 392 -61.18 -113.53 -42.99
CA ASN A 392 -61.91 -114.79 -42.88
C ASN A 392 -63.18 -114.82 -43.74
N ARG A 393 -63.89 -113.68 -43.83
CA ARG A 393 -65.06 -113.55 -44.70
C ARG A 393 -64.69 -113.62 -46.19
N ILE A 394 -63.56 -113.04 -46.60
CA ILE A 394 -63.04 -113.14 -47.97
C ILE A 394 -62.66 -114.58 -48.30
N ILE A 395 -61.90 -115.25 -47.42
CA ILE A 395 -61.52 -116.66 -47.58
C ILE A 395 -62.77 -117.53 -47.74
N SER A 396 -63.78 -117.35 -46.88
CA SER A 396 -65.05 -118.08 -46.99
C SER A 396 -65.76 -117.82 -48.33
N LYS A 397 -65.79 -116.58 -48.80
CA LYS A 397 -66.35 -116.24 -50.12
C LYS A 397 -65.56 -116.88 -51.27
N LEU A 398 -64.23 -116.87 -51.21
CA LEU A 398 -63.36 -117.49 -52.21
C LEU A 398 -63.58 -119.00 -52.26
N ASN A 399 -63.56 -119.68 -51.11
CA ASN A 399 -63.86 -121.11 -51.01
C ASN A 399 -65.24 -121.44 -51.60
N ASN A 400 -66.24 -120.60 -51.35
CA ASN A 400 -67.57 -120.80 -51.92
C ASN A 400 -67.60 -120.60 -53.44
N ILE A 401 -66.85 -119.62 -53.97
CA ILE A 401 -66.70 -119.43 -55.42
C ILE A 401 -65.99 -120.63 -56.05
N GLU A 402 -64.87 -121.09 -55.48
CA GLU A 402 -64.15 -122.27 -55.96
C GLU A 402 -65.05 -123.52 -55.96
N LEU A 403 -65.78 -123.77 -54.87
CA LEU A 403 -66.77 -124.85 -54.80
C LEU A 403 -67.85 -124.70 -55.88
N THR A 404 -68.43 -123.51 -56.03
CA THR A 404 -69.46 -123.25 -57.05
C THR A 404 -68.92 -123.45 -58.47
N GLN A 405 -67.68 -123.03 -58.74
CA GLN A 405 -67.02 -123.25 -60.03
C GLN A 405 -66.77 -124.73 -60.28
N ILE A 406 -66.25 -125.48 -59.30
CA ILE A 406 -66.08 -126.94 -59.37
C ILE A 406 -67.43 -127.62 -59.65
N PHE A 407 -68.49 -127.25 -58.93
CA PHE A 407 -69.83 -127.79 -59.18
C PHE A 407 -70.36 -127.42 -60.56
N SER A 408 -70.12 -126.21 -61.05
CA SER A 408 -70.52 -125.79 -62.40
C SER A 408 -69.76 -126.52 -63.52
N LEU A 409 -68.51 -126.93 -63.26
CA LEU A 409 -67.71 -127.75 -64.17
C LEU A 409 -68.18 -129.21 -64.15
N LEU A 410 -68.52 -129.74 -62.98
CA LEU A 410 -69.08 -131.08 -62.82
C LEU A 410 -70.48 -131.20 -63.44
N SER A 411 -71.31 -130.15 -63.39
CA SER A 411 -72.65 -130.14 -64.00
C SER A 411 -72.64 -129.93 -65.52
N LYS A 412 -71.48 -129.70 -66.14
CA LYS A 412 -71.30 -129.56 -67.60
C LYS A 412 -70.74 -130.83 -68.26
N LYS A 413 -70.50 -131.88 -67.49
CA LYS A 413 -70.37 -133.26 -67.97
C LYS A 413 -71.70 -133.96 -67.81
#